data_AF-A0A0G4MDV7-F1
#
_entry.id   AF-A0A0G4MDV7-F1
#
_cell.length_a   1.000
_cell.length_b   1.000
_cell.length_c   1.000
_cell.angle_alpha   90.00
_cell.angle_beta   90.00
_cell.angle_gamma   90.00
#
_symmetry.space_group_name_H-M   'P 1'
#
loop_
_entity.id
_entity.type
_entity.pdbx_description
1 polymer ?
#
loop_
_entity_poly.entity_id
_entity_poly.type
_entity_poly.pdbx_seq_one_letter_code
_entity_poly.pdbx_strand_id
1 'polypeptide(L)'
;MNQKRGSYNVLSTIKPRTEGEELKLNISVEQVQLIFSQHPLIKRLYNENVPKITEAEFWSRFFLSKLSRTLRGDKVQDEKKEGIVRDPLFDNHDESENTLGFQSRIMAQSVPNIINVEANEENQGGFRSGNQADFEMRPRKNVLIVKTLNSLSEKIMANVAPSDIEAEQTNGDEDATFGQLALRDLQGDVEEQRVILNVKEQSRFFSKHEDTQSANARIFSRQVAADVLSSVRRELRLMETDNSGALDLHAGISVDDQSDSDEETRKPPRVGSRATRKLAEDDVMAGVKRRRMEKYGTGSDATDLMGLQPELAERCQLTHATTVEFLHQFWTAFLSGDPDRAAELQYLVESLKRSEERIHAVAGDAEKARKALIEAKTAEIQAKAARKLSSR
;
A
#
# COMPACT_ATOMS: atom_id res chain seq x y z
N MET A 1 -4.04 -11.81 3.29
CA MET A 1 -4.47 -11.33 4.61
C MET A 1 -4.13 -12.38 5.67
N ASN A 2 -2.93 -12.34 6.24
CA ASN A 2 -2.50 -13.29 7.28
C ASN A 2 -2.24 -12.55 8.60
N GLN A 3 -3.26 -11.90 9.15
CA GLN A 3 -3.17 -11.29 10.48
C GLN A 3 -3.33 -12.39 11.53
N LYS A 4 -2.26 -12.71 12.25
CA LYS A 4 -2.33 -13.60 13.41
C LYS A 4 -2.86 -12.82 14.63
N ARG A 5 -3.67 -13.47 15.48
CA ARG A 5 -4.08 -12.87 16.76
C ARG A 5 -2.85 -12.64 17.63
N GLY A 6 -2.75 -11.47 18.27
CA GLY A 6 -1.68 -11.15 19.20
C GLY A 6 -1.72 -12.04 20.45
N SER A 7 -0.57 -12.34 21.03
CA SER A 7 -0.48 -13.07 22.30
C SER A 7 -1.02 -12.23 23.46
N TYR A 8 -1.90 -12.79 24.28
CA TYR A 8 -2.48 -12.14 25.47
C TYR A 8 -2.46 -13.09 26.67
N ASN A 9 -2.55 -12.57 27.91
CA ASN A 9 -2.52 -13.39 29.13
C ASN A 9 -3.71 -14.38 29.18
N VAL A 10 -3.45 -15.68 29.04
CA VAL A 10 -4.52 -16.70 29.02
C VAL A 10 -4.97 -17.10 30.41
N LEU A 11 -4.03 -17.23 31.34
CA LEU A 11 -4.29 -17.74 32.69
C LEU A 11 -5.23 -16.84 33.49
N SER A 12 -5.33 -15.54 33.17
CA SER A 12 -6.29 -14.62 33.79
C SER A 12 -7.70 -14.73 33.21
N THR A 13 -7.83 -15.15 31.95
CA THR A 13 -9.13 -15.27 31.26
C THR A 13 -9.88 -16.55 31.59
N ILE A 14 -9.15 -17.63 31.89
CA ILE A 14 -9.75 -18.92 32.25
C ILE A 14 -10.11 -18.87 33.74
N LYS A 15 -11.41 -18.76 34.01
CA LYS A 15 -11.95 -18.89 35.36
C LYS A 15 -12.59 -20.28 35.50
N PRO A 16 -12.27 -21.03 36.56
CA PRO A 16 -12.97 -22.27 36.84
C PRO A 16 -14.46 -22.00 37.03
N ARG A 17 -15.31 -22.74 36.32
CA ARG A 17 -16.76 -22.76 36.55
C ARG A 17 -17.10 -24.04 37.29
N THR A 18 -17.73 -23.91 38.45
CA THR A 18 -18.21 -25.04 39.23
C THR A 18 -19.64 -25.34 38.81
N GLU A 19 -19.84 -26.40 38.04
CA GLU A 19 -21.17 -26.96 37.72
C GLU A 19 -21.32 -28.28 38.50
N GLY A 20 -21.76 -28.22 39.76
CA GLY A 20 -21.93 -29.39 40.65
C GLY A 20 -20.72 -29.70 41.55
N GLU A 21 -20.56 -30.97 41.95
CA GLU A 21 -19.45 -31.48 42.78
C GLU A 21 -18.15 -31.71 41.96
N GLU A 22 -18.23 -31.65 40.63
CA GLU A 22 -17.09 -31.75 39.71
C GLU A 22 -16.81 -30.42 39.01
N LEU A 23 -15.56 -29.95 39.12
CA LEU A 23 -15.09 -28.71 38.52
C LEU A 23 -14.76 -28.92 37.03
N LYS A 24 -15.69 -28.58 36.13
CA LYS A 24 -15.50 -28.70 34.69
C LYS A 24 -14.90 -27.44 34.09
N LEU A 25 -13.75 -27.60 33.44
CA LEU A 25 -13.04 -26.53 32.75
C LEU A 25 -13.26 -26.66 31.24
N ASN A 26 -13.98 -25.70 30.66
CA ASN A 26 -14.10 -25.59 29.21
C ASN A 26 -12.88 -24.83 28.67
N ILE A 27 -11.85 -25.56 28.26
CA ILE A 27 -10.62 -24.99 27.69
C ILE A 27 -10.61 -25.31 26.18
N SER A 28 -10.43 -24.27 25.36
CA SER A 28 -10.26 -24.42 23.91
C SER A 28 -8.85 -24.92 23.56
N VAL A 29 -8.71 -25.68 22.47
CA VAL A 29 -7.42 -26.12 21.93
C VAL A 29 -6.49 -24.93 21.65
N GLU A 30 -7.03 -23.80 21.19
CA GLU A 30 -6.26 -22.57 20.98
C GLU A 30 -5.70 -22.02 22.30
N GLN A 31 -6.48 -22.09 23.38
CA GLN A 31 -6.05 -21.65 24.71
C GLN A 31 -4.96 -22.55 25.26
N VAL A 32 -5.06 -23.87 25.06
CA VAL A 32 -4.00 -24.83 25.45
C VAL A 32 -2.69 -24.54 24.72
N GLN A 33 -2.73 -24.34 23.41
CA GLN A 33 -1.55 -23.99 22.62
C GLN A 33 -0.92 -22.68 23.09
N LEU A 34 -1.75 -21.68 23.42
CA LEU A 34 -1.29 -20.41 23.93
C LEU A 34 -0.67 -20.55 25.33
N ILE A 35 -1.23 -21.38 26.22
CA ILE A 35 -0.63 -21.72 27.53
C ILE A 35 0.72 -22.40 27.35
N PHE A 36 0.85 -23.37 26.43
CA PHE A 36 2.14 -24.01 26.15
C PHE A 36 3.17 -23.05 25.56
N SER A 37 2.73 -22.12 24.73
CA SER A 37 3.61 -21.07 24.21
C SER A 37 4.09 -20.17 25.34
N GLN A 38 3.21 -19.81 26.31
CA GLN A 38 3.47 -18.91 27.43
C GLN A 38 4.28 -19.53 28.55
N HIS A 39 4.08 -20.81 28.85
CA HIS A 39 4.70 -21.50 29.96
C HIS A 39 5.26 -22.85 29.52
N PRO A 40 6.51 -22.90 29.03
CA PRO A 40 7.17 -24.14 28.61
C PRO A 40 7.22 -25.23 29.68
N LEU A 41 7.22 -24.85 30.98
CA LEU A 41 7.13 -25.82 32.08
C LEU A 41 5.85 -26.66 32.02
N ILE A 42 4.71 -26.03 31.74
CA ILE A 42 3.43 -26.73 31.62
C ILE A 42 3.47 -27.70 30.44
N LYS A 43 4.13 -27.32 29.34
CA LYS A 43 4.30 -28.21 28.17
C LYS A 43 5.13 -29.45 28.52
N ARG A 44 6.21 -29.30 29.30
CA ARG A 44 7.01 -30.45 29.76
C ARG A 44 6.20 -31.35 30.68
N LEU A 45 5.53 -30.77 31.67
CA LEU A 45 4.75 -31.50 32.64
C LEU A 45 3.53 -32.20 32.01
N TYR A 46 2.93 -31.59 30.99
CA TYR A 46 1.88 -32.20 30.17
C TYR A 46 2.42 -33.42 29.41
N ASN A 47 3.56 -33.29 28.72
CA ASN A 47 4.17 -34.39 27.96
C ASN A 47 4.60 -35.59 28.84
N GLU A 48 4.98 -35.34 30.09
CA GLU A 48 5.44 -36.39 31.01
C GLU A 48 4.30 -37.15 31.70
N ASN A 49 3.15 -36.48 31.87
CA ASN A 49 2.03 -36.98 32.67
C ASN A 49 0.79 -37.31 31.86
N VAL A 50 0.61 -36.76 30.67
CA VAL A 50 -0.44 -37.17 29.73
C VAL A 50 0.22 -38.13 28.72
N PRO A 51 -0.18 -39.41 28.66
CA PRO A 51 -1.53 -39.95 28.91
C PRO A 51 -1.76 -40.65 30.27
N LYS A 52 -0.82 -40.62 31.23
CA LYS A 52 -0.97 -41.32 32.53
C LYS A 52 -2.21 -40.84 33.31
N ILE A 53 -2.54 -39.56 33.18
CA ILE A 53 -3.78 -38.94 33.65
C ILE A 53 -4.56 -38.35 32.47
N THR A 54 -5.88 -38.27 32.60
CA THR A 54 -6.73 -37.67 31.55
C THR A 54 -6.48 -36.17 31.44
N GLU A 55 -6.66 -35.59 30.25
CA GLU A 55 -6.44 -34.16 30.03
C GLU A 55 -7.34 -33.30 30.93
N ALA A 56 -8.61 -33.69 31.10
CA ALA A 56 -9.56 -32.99 31.97
C ALA A 56 -9.10 -32.98 33.43
N GLU A 57 -8.54 -34.10 33.90
CA GLU A 57 -8.01 -34.25 35.26
C GLU A 57 -6.68 -33.50 35.46
N PHE A 58 -5.81 -33.48 34.44
CA PHE A 58 -4.59 -32.68 34.48
C PHE A 58 -4.91 -31.20 34.65
N TRP A 59 -5.83 -30.67 33.85
CA TRP A 59 -6.20 -29.26 33.91
C TRP A 59 -6.92 -28.90 35.22
N SER A 60 -7.84 -29.74 35.72
CA SER A 60 -8.53 -29.46 36.99
C SER A 60 -7.55 -29.40 38.17
N ARG A 61 -6.59 -30.33 38.23
CA ARG A 61 -5.51 -30.32 39.24
C ARG A 61 -4.59 -29.12 39.06
N PHE A 62 -4.22 -28.78 37.83
CA PHE A 62 -3.37 -27.63 37.53
C PHE A 62 -3.97 -26.32 38.04
N PHE A 63 -5.24 -26.01 37.72
CA PHE A 63 -5.87 -24.73 38.13
C PHE A 63 -6.16 -24.63 39.64
N LEU A 64 -6.14 -25.74 40.38
CA LEU A 64 -6.24 -25.77 41.84
C LEU A 64 -4.86 -25.81 42.53
N SER A 65 -3.81 -26.11 41.78
CA SER A 65 -2.45 -26.20 42.28
C SER A 65 -1.88 -24.84 42.66
N LYS A 66 -0.89 -24.86 43.55
CA LYS A 66 -0.11 -23.69 43.95
C LYS A 66 0.49 -23.00 42.72
N LEU A 67 1.05 -23.78 41.79
CA LEU A 67 1.76 -23.32 40.60
C LEU A 67 0.88 -22.43 39.69
N SER A 68 -0.40 -22.73 39.51
CA SER A 68 -1.27 -21.88 38.66
C SER A 68 -1.51 -20.49 39.25
N ARG A 69 -1.63 -20.39 40.58
CA ARG A 69 -1.86 -19.15 41.34
C ARG A 69 -0.59 -18.28 41.37
N THR A 70 0.51 -18.98 41.57
CA THR A 70 1.90 -18.55 41.45
C THR A 70 2.19 -17.92 40.08
N LEU A 71 1.92 -18.63 38.96
CA LEU A 71 2.05 -18.09 37.60
C LEU A 71 1.10 -16.92 37.30
N ARG A 72 -0.05 -16.85 37.97
CA ARG A 72 -0.98 -15.70 37.89
C ARG A 72 -0.46 -14.47 38.67
N GLY A 73 0.52 -14.65 39.56
CA GLY A 73 1.07 -13.62 40.44
C GLY A 73 0.30 -13.46 41.75
N ASP A 74 -0.72 -14.26 42.01
CA ASP A 74 -1.54 -14.14 43.22
C ASP A 74 -0.71 -14.43 44.47
N LYS A 75 -0.87 -13.58 45.51
CA LYS A 75 -0.16 -13.76 46.78
C LYS A 75 -0.77 -14.94 47.55
N VAL A 76 -0.06 -16.06 47.61
CA VAL A 76 -0.46 -17.20 48.45
C VAL A 76 -0.19 -16.84 49.91
N GLN A 77 -1.23 -16.47 50.67
CA GLN A 77 -1.08 -16.17 52.10
C GLN A 77 -1.38 -17.37 52.99
N ASP A 78 -2.46 -18.10 52.72
CA ASP A 78 -2.92 -19.23 53.53
C ASP A 78 -3.45 -20.36 52.61
N GLU A 79 -2.66 -21.42 52.42
CA GLU A 79 -3.01 -22.54 51.52
C GLU A 79 -4.36 -23.20 51.85
N LYS A 80 -4.71 -23.27 53.15
CA LYS A 80 -5.96 -23.88 53.64
C LYS A 80 -7.20 -23.00 53.44
N LYS A 81 -7.07 -21.67 53.49
CA LYS A 81 -8.21 -20.75 53.29
C LYS A 81 -8.54 -20.58 51.82
N GLU A 82 -7.55 -20.81 50.97
CA GLU A 82 -7.61 -20.53 49.54
C GLU A 82 -7.96 -21.76 48.68
N GLY A 83 -8.22 -22.92 49.32
CA GLY A 83 -8.62 -24.15 48.64
C GLY A 83 -7.50 -24.79 47.81
N ILE A 84 -6.23 -24.50 48.13
CA ILE A 84 -5.08 -25.02 47.38
C ILE A 84 -4.89 -26.50 47.72
N VAL A 85 -5.02 -27.36 46.71
CA VAL A 85 -4.71 -28.78 46.84
C VAL A 85 -3.23 -28.95 46.53
N ARG A 86 -2.46 -29.38 47.53
CA ARG A 86 -1.06 -29.76 47.35
C ARG A 86 -1.01 -31.00 46.46
N ASP A 87 -0.41 -30.86 45.30
CA ASP A 87 -0.26 -31.96 44.34
C ASP A 87 1.24 -32.21 44.13
N PRO A 88 1.76 -33.41 44.43
CA PRO A 88 3.15 -33.78 44.21
C PRO A 88 3.63 -33.55 42.77
N LEU A 89 2.71 -33.51 41.80
CA LEU A 89 3.03 -33.30 40.39
C LEU A 89 3.46 -31.86 40.08
N PHE A 90 2.86 -30.88 40.75
CA PHE A 90 3.03 -29.46 40.43
C PHE A 90 3.86 -28.72 41.50
N ASP A 91 3.88 -29.20 42.74
CA ASP A 91 4.55 -28.51 43.86
C ASP A 91 6.09 -28.63 43.84
N ASN A 92 6.64 -29.58 43.08
CA ASN A 92 8.10 -29.80 43.00
C ASN A 92 8.80 -28.86 42.02
N HIS A 93 8.06 -28.15 41.15
CA HIS A 93 8.62 -27.30 40.11
C HIS A 93 8.56 -25.83 40.51
N ASP A 94 9.69 -25.13 40.39
CA ASP A 94 9.78 -23.70 40.69
C ASP A 94 9.43 -22.83 39.47
N GLU A 95 8.83 -21.66 39.71
CA GLU A 95 8.45 -20.68 38.69
C GLU A 95 9.65 -20.19 37.87
N SER A 96 10.82 -20.13 38.51
CA SER A 96 12.05 -19.61 37.93
C SER A 96 12.48 -20.38 36.68
N GLU A 97 12.22 -21.69 36.61
CA GLU A 97 12.54 -22.50 35.43
C GLU A 97 11.78 -22.04 34.18
N ASN A 98 10.65 -21.37 34.35
CA ASN A 98 9.83 -20.82 33.27
C ASN A 98 10.42 -19.51 32.71
N THR A 99 11.14 -18.76 33.54
CA THR A 99 11.64 -17.41 33.23
C THR A 99 13.11 -17.40 32.79
N LEU A 100 13.92 -18.38 33.22
CA LEU A 100 15.36 -18.46 32.94
C LEU A 100 15.72 -18.38 31.45
N GLY A 101 14.93 -19.03 30.58
CA GLY A 101 15.24 -19.09 29.15
C GLY A 101 14.97 -17.81 28.37
N PHE A 102 14.19 -16.89 28.95
CA PHE A 102 13.64 -15.74 28.23
C PHE A 102 14.21 -14.41 28.75
N GLN A 103 14.34 -14.26 30.07
CA GLN A 103 14.97 -13.11 30.74
C GLN A 103 16.38 -12.80 30.21
N SER A 104 17.08 -13.80 29.68
CA SER A 104 18.42 -13.66 29.12
C SER A 104 18.47 -12.82 27.84
N ARG A 105 17.39 -12.72 27.04
CA ARG A 105 17.45 -11.99 25.76
C ARG A 105 17.32 -10.49 25.93
N ILE A 106 16.44 -10.02 26.83
CA ILE A 106 16.27 -8.58 27.06
C ILE A 106 17.32 -8.06 28.05
N MET A 107 17.71 -8.85 29.07
CA MET A 107 18.88 -8.46 29.88
C MET A 107 20.20 -8.49 29.10
N ALA A 108 20.28 -9.22 27.98
CA ALA A 108 21.41 -9.13 27.06
C ALA A 108 21.35 -7.86 26.18
N GLN A 109 20.22 -7.17 26.08
CA GLN A 109 20.18 -5.83 25.49
C GLN A 109 20.76 -4.87 26.52
N SER A 110 22.06 -4.60 26.38
CA SER A 110 22.76 -3.61 27.18
C SER A 110 22.08 -2.26 26.96
N VAL A 111 21.48 -1.69 28.00
CA VAL A 111 20.99 -0.32 27.95
C VAL A 111 22.23 0.58 27.80
N PRO A 112 22.29 1.44 26.76
CA PRO A 112 23.44 2.32 26.59
C PRO A 112 23.69 3.18 27.83
N ASN A 113 24.95 3.38 28.20
CA ASN A 113 25.34 4.14 29.40
C ASN A 113 24.79 5.58 29.42
N ILE A 114 24.44 6.15 28.26
CA ILE A 114 23.78 7.45 28.14
C ILE A 114 22.40 7.51 28.79
N ILE A 115 21.70 6.38 28.93
CA ILE A 115 20.37 6.27 29.56
C ILE A 115 20.50 5.78 31.03
N ASN A 116 21.71 5.63 31.55
CA ASN A 116 21.93 5.17 32.92
C ASN A 116 21.53 6.25 33.95
N VAL A 117 20.29 6.14 34.46
CA VAL A 117 19.74 7.04 35.49
C VAL A 117 20.38 6.80 36.86
N GLU A 118 20.89 5.60 37.15
CA GLU A 118 21.57 5.28 38.42
C GLU A 118 22.84 6.12 38.58
N ALA A 119 23.56 6.37 37.50
CA ALA A 119 24.72 7.28 37.49
C ALA A 119 24.35 8.73 37.85
N ASN A 120 23.08 9.13 37.69
CA ASN A 120 22.60 10.45 38.10
C ASN A 120 22.25 10.51 39.59
N GLU A 121 22.02 9.39 40.26
CA GLU A 121 21.67 9.36 41.70
C GLU A 121 22.83 9.85 42.57
N GLU A 122 24.09 9.60 42.17
CA GLU A 122 25.29 10.15 42.83
C GLU A 122 25.33 11.69 42.78
N ASN A 123 24.84 12.28 41.68
CA ASN A 123 24.86 13.73 41.46
C ASN A 123 23.64 14.46 42.04
N GLN A 124 22.46 13.84 42.03
CA GLN A 124 21.20 14.46 42.50
C GLN A 124 21.00 14.43 44.02
N GLY A 125 21.99 13.97 44.79
CA GLY A 125 22.04 14.22 46.23
C GLY A 125 21.18 13.30 47.09
N GLY A 126 20.81 12.11 46.59
CA GLY A 126 20.19 11.06 47.39
C GLY A 126 21.09 10.57 48.53
N PHE A 127 22.42 10.70 48.40
CA PHE A 127 23.38 10.44 49.47
C PHE A 127 23.76 11.70 50.29
N ARG A 128 23.59 12.90 49.71
CA ARG A 128 23.92 14.19 50.36
C ARG A 128 22.83 14.66 51.31
N SER A 129 21.57 14.39 51.01
CA SER A 129 20.47 14.56 51.95
C SER A 129 20.24 13.20 52.62
N GLY A 130 20.54 13.08 53.91
CA GLY A 130 20.52 11.80 54.66
C GLY A 130 19.13 11.16 54.84
N ASN A 131 18.18 11.45 53.95
CA ASN A 131 16.85 10.88 53.94
C ASN A 131 16.83 9.62 53.09
N GLN A 132 16.54 8.50 53.72
CA GLN A 132 16.30 7.26 53.00
C GLN A 132 15.02 7.40 52.14
N ALA A 133 15.02 6.82 50.93
CA ALA A 133 13.85 6.82 50.06
C ALA A 133 12.59 6.32 50.78
N ASP A 134 11.41 6.84 50.42
CA ASP A 134 10.14 6.48 51.06
C ASP A 134 9.86 4.95 50.99
N PHE A 135 9.06 4.43 51.92
CA PHE A 135 8.70 3.02 52.04
C PHE A 135 8.06 2.45 50.75
N GLU A 136 7.42 3.29 49.96
CA GLU A 136 6.82 2.94 48.67
C GLU A 136 7.85 2.93 47.53
N MET A 137 8.91 3.74 47.64
CA MET A 137 9.98 3.86 46.64
C MET A 137 11.08 2.80 46.80
N ARG A 138 10.90 1.85 47.73
CA ARG A 138 11.84 0.74 47.97
C ARG A 138 11.33 -0.53 47.29
N PRO A 139 12.21 -1.29 46.60
CA PRO A 139 11.83 -2.57 46.03
C PRO A 139 11.42 -3.54 47.15
N ARG A 140 10.13 -3.87 47.22
CA ARG A 140 9.62 -4.85 48.19
C ARG A 140 10.02 -6.26 47.74
N LYS A 141 10.55 -7.07 48.65
CA LYS A 141 10.93 -8.48 48.37
C LYS A 141 9.74 -9.37 47.96
N ASN A 142 8.49 -8.93 48.20
CA ASN A 142 7.29 -9.77 48.12
C ASN A 142 6.32 -9.38 46.99
N VAL A 143 6.80 -8.84 45.86
CA VAL A 143 5.93 -8.48 44.72
C VAL A 143 6.07 -9.51 43.59
N LEU A 144 5.58 -10.73 43.83
CA LEU A 144 5.53 -11.82 42.84
C LEU A 144 4.78 -11.37 41.57
N ILE A 145 3.70 -10.60 41.73
CA ILE A 145 2.91 -10.01 40.63
C ILE A 145 3.78 -9.26 39.63
N VAL A 146 4.73 -8.45 40.11
CA VAL A 146 5.58 -7.64 39.21
C VAL A 146 6.54 -8.52 38.44
N LYS A 147 7.07 -9.59 39.04
CA LYS A 147 7.95 -10.55 38.35
C LYS A 147 7.20 -11.33 37.26
N THR A 148 5.98 -11.76 37.55
CA THR A 148 5.16 -12.51 36.58
C THR A 148 4.66 -11.59 35.46
N LEU A 149 4.26 -10.37 35.78
CA LEU A 149 3.85 -9.37 34.79
C LEU A 149 5.02 -8.98 33.89
N ASN A 150 6.20 -8.70 34.46
CA ASN A 150 7.38 -8.35 33.67
C ASN A 150 7.82 -9.50 32.77
N SER A 151 7.89 -10.74 33.27
CA SER A 151 8.24 -11.87 32.42
C SER A 151 7.21 -12.13 31.30
N LEU A 152 5.93 -11.88 31.57
CA LEU A 152 4.88 -11.99 30.56
C LEU A 152 4.93 -10.85 29.53
N SER A 153 5.15 -9.60 29.96
CA SER A 153 5.26 -8.46 29.06
C SER A 153 6.48 -8.62 28.15
N GLU A 154 7.61 -9.03 28.71
CA GLU A 154 8.82 -9.41 28.00
C GLU A 154 8.46 -10.43 26.89
N LYS A 155 7.72 -11.48 27.25
CA LYS A 155 7.33 -12.56 26.33
C LYS A 155 6.39 -12.14 25.21
N ILE A 156 5.46 -11.24 25.51
CA ILE A 156 4.58 -10.66 24.50
C ILE A 156 5.42 -9.83 23.53
N MET A 157 6.36 -9.03 24.04
CA MET A 157 7.20 -8.15 23.21
C MET A 157 8.15 -8.92 22.29
N ALA A 158 8.78 -10.02 22.71
CA ALA A 158 9.66 -10.76 21.78
C ALA A 158 8.94 -11.51 20.66
N ASN A 159 7.63 -11.74 20.79
CA ASN A 159 6.84 -12.36 19.71
C ASN A 159 6.25 -11.31 18.75
N VAL A 160 6.26 -10.03 19.14
CA VAL A 160 5.91 -8.93 18.25
C VAL A 160 7.13 -8.68 17.38
N ALA A 161 6.96 -8.80 16.05
CA ALA A 161 8.00 -8.41 15.12
C ALA A 161 8.36 -6.95 15.41
N PRO A 162 9.63 -6.64 15.69
CA PRO A 162 10.01 -5.28 16.01
C PRO A 162 9.81 -4.45 14.75
N SER A 163 8.78 -3.60 14.77
CA SER A 163 8.40 -2.73 13.66
C SER A 163 9.52 -1.75 13.30
N ASP A 164 10.44 -1.51 14.24
CA ASP A 164 11.45 -0.45 14.21
C ASP A 164 12.88 -0.98 13.99
N ILE A 165 13.08 -2.24 13.56
CA ILE A 165 14.39 -2.64 13.04
C ILE A 165 14.47 -2.18 11.58
N GLU A 166 14.82 -0.90 11.42
CA GLU A 166 15.50 -0.47 10.20
C GLU A 166 16.74 -1.35 10.03
N ALA A 167 16.98 -1.78 8.78
CA ALA A 167 17.87 -2.87 8.39
C ALA A 167 19.39 -2.65 8.64
N GLU A 168 19.76 -1.72 9.53
CA GLU A 168 21.14 -1.31 9.79
C GLU A 168 21.72 -1.84 11.11
N GLN A 169 21.06 -2.79 11.79
CA GLN A 169 21.62 -3.44 12.99
C GLN A 169 22.69 -4.51 12.68
N THR A 170 23.61 -4.25 11.74
CA THR A 170 24.72 -5.16 11.43
C THR A 170 26.11 -4.64 11.81
N ASN A 171 26.23 -3.38 12.22
CA ASN A 171 27.49 -2.82 12.70
C ASN A 171 27.31 -2.27 14.12
N GLY A 172 28.35 -2.43 14.95
CA GLY A 172 28.41 -2.28 16.41
C GLY A 172 27.43 -1.31 17.09
N ASP A 173 27.06 -1.65 18.34
CA ASP A 173 26.09 -0.94 19.19
C ASP A 173 26.28 0.60 19.27
N GLU A 174 27.49 1.10 18.99
CA GLU A 174 27.80 2.54 18.90
C GLU A 174 27.19 3.21 17.65
N ASP A 175 27.22 2.56 16.48
CA ASP A 175 26.67 3.10 15.23
C ASP A 175 25.13 3.15 15.25
N ALA A 176 24.49 2.13 15.83
CA ALA A 176 23.04 2.10 15.99
C ALA A 176 22.55 3.22 16.93
N THR A 177 23.29 3.49 18.00
CA THR A 177 22.98 4.61 18.91
C THR A 177 23.19 5.95 18.21
N PHE A 178 24.25 6.08 17.40
CA PHE A 178 24.50 7.29 16.63
C PHE A 178 23.45 7.53 15.54
N GLY A 179 22.93 6.46 14.91
CA GLY A 179 21.81 6.52 13.98
C GLY A 179 20.54 7.11 14.61
N GLN A 180 20.24 6.76 15.88
CA GLN A 180 19.11 7.36 16.62
C GLN A 180 19.31 8.84 16.94
N LEU A 181 20.57 9.29 17.07
CA LEU A 181 20.91 10.70 17.29
C LEU A 181 20.98 11.50 15.99
N ALA A 182 21.07 10.83 14.84
CA ALA A 182 21.20 11.49 13.56
C ALA A 182 19.87 12.15 13.16
N LEU A 183 19.89 13.48 13.07
CA LEU A 183 18.72 14.25 12.64
C LEU A 183 18.61 14.19 11.11
N ARG A 184 17.46 13.73 10.62
CA ARG A 184 17.16 13.62 9.18
C ARG A 184 17.36 14.93 8.42
N ASP A 185 17.08 16.07 9.06
CA ASP A 185 17.21 17.40 8.45
C ASP A 185 18.67 17.87 8.31
N LEU A 186 19.58 17.29 9.09
CA LEU A 186 21.01 17.62 9.07
C LEU A 186 21.82 16.65 8.20
N GLN A 187 21.25 15.51 7.83
CA GLN A 187 21.84 14.59 6.88
C GLN A 187 21.75 15.21 5.48
N GLY A 188 22.86 15.18 4.73
CA GLY A 188 22.84 15.59 3.33
C GLY A 188 21.93 14.67 2.49
N ASP A 189 21.53 15.13 1.31
CA ASP A 189 20.74 14.31 0.39
C ASP A 189 21.49 12.99 0.10
N VAL A 190 20.81 11.86 0.26
CA VAL A 190 21.36 10.54 -0.07
C VAL A 190 21.69 10.54 -1.56
N GLU A 191 22.95 10.24 -1.92
CA GLU A 191 23.36 10.17 -3.32
C GLU A 191 22.50 9.13 -4.06
N GLU A 192 21.54 9.60 -4.85
CA GLU A 192 20.72 8.73 -5.68
C GLU A 192 21.62 8.04 -6.71
N GLN A 193 21.81 6.72 -6.58
CA GLN A 193 22.58 5.92 -7.52
C GLN A 193 21.80 5.74 -8.84
N ARG A 194 21.70 6.82 -9.63
CA ARG A 194 21.12 6.77 -10.96
C ARG A 194 22.12 6.12 -11.92
N VAL A 195 21.72 5.01 -12.54
CA VAL A 195 22.51 4.37 -13.59
C VAL A 195 22.52 5.28 -14.82
N ILE A 196 23.65 5.94 -15.08
CA ILE A 196 23.83 6.78 -16.27
C ILE A 196 23.86 5.87 -17.50
N LEU A 197 22.82 5.93 -18.33
CA LEU A 197 22.76 5.19 -19.58
C LEU A 197 23.59 5.88 -20.66
N ASN A 198 24.80 5.39 -20.88
CA ASN A 198 25.64 5.84 -22.01
C ASN A 198 25.26 5.10 -23.30
N VAL A 199 24.40 5.70 -24.11
CA VAL A 199 23.99 5.16 -25.41
C VAL A 199 25.14 5.31 -26.43
N LYS A 200 25.70 4.18 -26.88
CA LYS A 200 26.85 4.14 -27.81
C LYS A 200 26.49 4.48 -29.27
N GLU A 201 25.28 4.18 -29.72
CA GLU A 201 24.85 4.36 -31.12
C GLU A 201 23.63 5.29 -31.22
N GLN A 202 23.79 6.56 -30.82
CA GLN A 202 22.70 7.54 -30.88
C GLN A 202 22.20 7.77 -32.32
N SER A 203 23.09 7.75 -33.31
CA SER A 203 22.75 8.00 -34.72
C SER A 203 21.77 7.00 -35.33
N ARG A 204 21.84 5.73 -34.93
CA ARG A 204 20.93 4.66 -35.38
C ARG A 204 19.51 4.79 -34.82
N PHE A 205 19.37 5.42 -33.67
CA PHE A 205 18.06 5.69 -33.05
C PHE A 205 17.33 6.81 -33.80
N PHE A 206 18.05 7.87 -34.19
CA PHE A 206 17.46 9.00 -34.92
C PHE A 206 17.19 8.70 -36.40
N SER A 207 18.02 7.87 -37.07
CA SER A 207 17.82 7.56 -38.49
C SER A 207 16.59 6.70 -38.79
N LYS A 208 16.10 5.89 -37.84
CA LYS A 208 14.94 5.01 -38.05
C LYS A 208 13.58 5.74 -38.06
N HIS A 209 13.51 6.96 -37.53
CA HIS A 209 12.28 7.76 -37.54
C HIS A 209 12.21 8.79 -38.69
N GLU A 210 13.23 8.87 -39.55
CA GLU A 210 13.31 9.86 -40.63
C GLU A 210 12.52 9.52 -41.92
N ASP A 211 11.88 8.34 -42.02
CA ASP A 211 11.04 8.01 -43.17
C ASP A 211 9.90 9.04 -43.39
N THR A 212 9.56 9.81 -42.35
CA THR A 212 8.74 11.01 -42.47
C THR A 212 9.45 12.23 -41.87
N GLN A 213 10.36 12.85 -42.63
CA GLN A 213 10.85 14.20 -42.31
C GLN A 213 9.66 15.10 -41.92
N SER A 214 9.73 15.71 -40.73
CA SER A 214 8.68 16.63 -40.27
C SER A 214 8.46 17.74 -41.30
N ALA A 215 7.23 18.23 -41.43
CA ALA A 215 6.89 19.28 -42.39
C ALA A 215 7.81 20.53 -42.24
N ASN A 216 8.23 20.83 -41.01
CA ASN A 216 9.14 21.93 -40.69
C ASN A 216 10.57 21.67 -41.18
N ALA A 217 11.09 20.44 -41.06
CA ALA A 217 12.42 20.10 -41.57
C ALA A 217 12.52 20.31 -43.09
N ARG A 218 11.45 20.00 -43.83
CA ARG A 218 11.35 20.27 -45.27
C ARG A 218 11.36 21.77 -45.57
N ILE A 219 10.70 22.58 -44.76
CA ILE A 219 10.68 24.04 -44.91
C ILE A 219 12.07 24.63 -44.61
N PHE A 220 12.72 24.19 -43.52
CA PHE A 220 14.04 24.68 -43.13
C PHE A 220 15.14 24.26 -44.10
N SER A 221 15.04 23.09 -44.72
CA SER A 221 16.00 22.65 -45.75
C SER A 221 16.04 23.59 -46.97
N ARG A 222 14.96 24.33 -47.23
CA ARG A 222 14.85 25.28 -48.36
C ARG A 222 15.32 26.69 -47.99
N GLN A 223 15.48 27.01 -46.70
CA GLN A 223 15.82 28.35 -46.25
C GLN A 223 17.34 28.52 -46.15
N VAL A 224 17.84 29.65 -46.65
CA VAL A 224 19.24 30.05 -46.51
C VAL A 224 19.42 30.76 -45.16
N ALA A 225 20.25 30.20 -44.28
CA ALA A 225 20.44 30.71 -42.92
C ALA A 225 20.89 32.18 -42.88
N ALA A 226 21.72 32.61 -43.83
CA ALA A 226 22.22 33.98 -43.90
C ALA A 226 21.10 35.01 -44.13
N ASP A 227 20.14 34.69 -45.01
CA ASP A 227 19.02 35.58 -45.35
C ASP A 227 18.06 35.70 -44.17
N VAL A 228 17.76 34.59 -43.49
CA VAL A 228 16.93 34.56 -42.28
C VAL A 228 17.57 35.40 -41.17
N LEU A 229 18.88 35.22 -40.92
CA LEU A 229 19.60 36.01 -39.92
C LEU A 229 19.60 37.51 -40.26
N SER A 230 19.71 37.86 -41.55
CA SER A 230 19.65 39.26 -41.98
C SER A 230 18.27 39.88 -41.76
N SER A 231 17.20 39.11 -41.98
CA SER A 231 15.81 39.53 -41.74
C SER A 231 15.55 39.73 -40.26
N VAL A 232 15.94 38.76 -39.42
CA VAL A 232 15.79 38.82 -37.97
C VAL A 232 16.56 40.01 -37.38
N ARG A 233 17.81 40.26 -37.84
CA ARG A 233 18.59 41.43 -37.40
C ARG A 233 17.94 42.76 -37.78
N ARG A 234 17.26 42.81 -38.94
CA ARG A 234 16.54 44.02 -39.37
C ARG A 234 15.31 44.27 -38.51
N GLU A 235 14.56 43.21 -38.21
CA GLU A 235 13.36 43.27 -37.39
C GLU A 235 13.67 43.64 -35.94
N LEU A 236 14.72 43.05 -35.34
CA LEU A 236 15.21 43.41 -34.00
C LEU A 236 15.61 44.88 -33.88
N ARG A 237 16.08 45.51 -34.96
CA ARG A 237 16.40 46.96 -34.98
C ARG A 237 15.17 47.85 -35.09
N LEU A 238 14.05 47.32 -35.56
CA LEU A 238 12.79 48.04 -35.72
C LEU A 238 11.91 47.93 -34.47
N MET A 239 12.24 47.06 -33.51
CA MET A 239 11.51 46.96 -32.24
C MET A 239 11.89 48.14 -31.33
N GLU A 240 10.88 48.78 -30.75
CA GLU A 240 11.05 49.90 -29.84
C GLU A 240 11.74 49.46 -28.54
N THR A 241 12.68 50.27 -28.09
CA THR A 241 13.38 50.08 -26.81
C THR A 241 12.79 51.02 -25.77
N ASP A 242 12.61 50.54 -24.54
CA ASP A 242 12.26 51.37 -23.40
C ASP A 242 13.31 52.45 -23.14
N ASN A 243 12.94 53.48 -22.36
CA ASN A 243 13.85 54.53 -21.88
C ASN A 243 15.07 54.00 -21.08
N SER A 244 15.06 52.71 -20.71
CA SER A 244 16.17 52.00 -20.05
C SER A 244 17.13 51.30 -21.04
N GLY A 245 16.87 51.37 -22.34
CA GLY A 245 17.63 50.66 -23.39
C GLY A 245 17.30 49.16 -23.49
N ALA A 246 16.32 48.68 -22.74
CA ALA A 246 15.79 47.32 -22.85
C ALA A 246 14.76 47.22 -23.99
N LEU A 247 14.62 46.05 -24.59
CA LEU A 247 13.58 45.79 -25.61
C LEU A 247 12.21 45.75 -24.93
N ASP A 248 11.25 46.55 -25.38
CA ASP A 248 9.87 46.46 -24.89
C ASP A 248 9.17 45.27 -25.56
N LEU A 249 9.20 44.13 -24.87
CA LEU A 249 8.51 42.92 -25.31
C LEU A 249 6.99 43.08 -25.32
N HIS A 250 6.42 43.99 -24.51
CA HIS A 250 4.98 44.19 -24.44
C HIS A 250 4.47 44.97 -25.67
N ALA A 251 5.17 46.02 -26.11
CA ALA A 251 4.86 46.70 -27.37
C ALA A 251 5.09 45.80 -28.60
N GLY A 252 6.15 44.99 -28.60
CA GLY A 252 6.46 44.06 -29.69
C GLY A 252 5.45 42.90 -29.84
N ILE A 253 4.83 42.45 -28.73
CA ILE A 253 3.83 41.37 -28.73
C ILE A 253 2.40 41.93 -28.91
N SER A 254 2.18 43.24 -28.75
CA SER A 254 0.89 43.94 -28.94
C SER A 254 -0.30 43.13 -28.44
N VAL A 255 -0.27 42.74 -27.16
CA VAL A 255 -1.40 42.09 -26.49
C VAL A 255 -2.43 43.16 -26.16
N ASP A 256 -3.29 43.47 -27.13
CA ASP A 256 -4.43 44.35 -26.88
C ASP A 256 -5.62 43.51 -26.38
N ASP A 257 -5.70 43.33 -25.07
CA ASP A 257 -6.80 42.62 -24.40
C ASP A 257 -8.13 43.40 -24.45
N GLN A 258 -8.12 44.68 -24.87
CA GLN A 258 -9.30 45.52 -25.01
C GLN A 258 -9.71 45.78 -26.47
N SER A 259 -9.01 45.21 -27.46
CA SER A 259 -9.40 45.34 -28.87
C SER A 259 -10.68 44.56 -29.16
N ASP A 260 -11.81 45.26 -29.10
CA ASP A 260 -13.11 44.78 -29.59
C ASP A 260 -13.08 44.82 -31.12
N SER A 261 -12.41 43.84 -31.71
CA SER A 261 -12.18 43.73 -33.15
C SER A 261 -13.45 43.26 -33.87
N ASP A 262 -14.44 44.14 -33.93
CA ASP A 262 -15.51 44.17 -34.94
C ASP A 262 -15.16 45.18 -36.07
N GLU A 263 -13.87 45.44 -36.26
CA GLU A 263 -13.36 46.31 -37.34
C GLU A 263 -13.18 45.51 -38.65
N GLU A 264 -13.80 45.97 -39.74
CA GLU A 264 -13.81 45.36 -41.08
C GLU A 264 -12.43 45.20 -41.77
N THR A 265 -11.32 45.53 -41.11
CA THR A 265 -9.97 45.39 -41.68
C THR A 265 -9.27 44.13 -41.17
N ARG A 266 -9.06 43.16 -42.08
CA ARG A 266 -8.32 41.91 -41.79
C ARG A 266 -6.84 42.23 -41.55
N LYS A 267 -6.48 42.56 -40.31
CA LYS A 267 -5.09 42.70 -39.87
C LYS A 267 -4.40 41.31 -39.92
N PRO A 268 -3.12 41.21 -40.34
CA PRO A 268 -2.42 39.93 -40.40
C PRO A 268 -2.34 39.29 -39.00
N PRO A 269 -2.54 37.96 -38.89
CA PRO A 269 -2.58 37.28 -37.59
C PRO A 269 -1.21 37.40 -36.90
N ARG A 270 -1.16 38.10 -35.77
CA ARG A 270 0.01 38.24 -34.90
C ARG A 270 -0.17 37.43 -33.62
N VAL A 271 0.95 36.90 -33.09
CA VAL A 271 1.00 36.16 -31.82
C VAL A 271 0.39 37.01 -30.69
N GLY A 272 -0.56 36.45 -29.94
CA GLY A 272 -1.25 37.14 -28.85
C GLY A 272 -2.62 37.75 -29.22
N SER A 273 -2.93 37.92 -30.51
CA SER A 273 -4.24 38.41 -30.95
C SER A 273 -5.38 37.44 -30.59
N ARG A 274 -6.59 37.95 -30.34
CA ARG A 274 -7.79 37.13 -30.05
C ARG A 274 -8.07 36.09 -31.16
N ALA A 275 -7.78 36.40 -32.42
CA ALA A 275 -7.88 35.46 -33.53
C ALA A 275 -6.89 34.30 -33.42
N THR A 276 -5.61 34.58 -33.09
CA THR A 276 -4.62 33.51 -32.85
C THR A 276 -4.92 32.71 -31.58
N ARG A 277 -5.48 33.33 -30.53
CA ARG A 277 -5.98 32.63 -29.35
C ARG A 277 -7.12 31.68 -29.68
N LYS A 278 -8.09 32.11 -30.50
CA LYS A 278 -9.18 31.24 -31.00
C LYS A 278 -8.66 30.09 -31.85
N LEU A 279 -7.71 30.34 -32.76
CA LEU A 279 -7.11 29.28 -33.57
C LEU A 279 -6.32 28.28 -32.72
N ALA A 280 -5.59 28.75 -31.71
CA ALA A 280 -4.89 27.90 -30.77
C ALA A 280 -5.87 27.11 -29.89
N GLU A 281 -6.97 27.73 -29.45
CA GLU A 281 -8.06 27.05 -28.73
C GLU A 281 -8.69 25.96 -29.60
N ASP A 282 -8.98 26.25 -30.87
CA ASP A 282 -9.52 25.30 -31.84
C ASP A 282 -8.54 24.14 -32.09
N ASP A 283 -7.24 24.41 -32.21
CA ASP A 283 -6.20 23.38 -32.38
C ASP A 283 -6.03 22.51 -31.12
N VAL A 284 -6.04 23.13 -29.93
CA VAL A 284 -6.05 22.40 -28.64
C VAL A 284 -7.29 21.53 -28.55
N MET A 285 -8.47 22.05 -28.87
CA MET A 285 -9.72 21.29 -28.85
C MET A 285 -9.74 20.19 -29.90
N ALA A 286 -9.15 20.42 -31.08
CA ALA A 286 -8.96 19.38 -32.10
C ALA A 286 -7.98 18.30 -31.62
N GLY A 287 -6.90 18.67 -30.95
CA GLY A 287 -5.95 17.76 -30.32
C GLY A 287 -6.59 16.92 -29.21
N VAL A 288 -7.43 17.54 -28.37
CA VAL A 288 -8.21 16.86 -27.33
C VAL A 288 -9.20 15.88 -27.97
N LYS A 289 -9.93 16.28 -29.01
CA LYS A 289 -10.84 15.39 -29.77
C LYS A 289 -10.09 14.22 -30.38
N ARG A 290 -8.92 14.44 -30.98
CA ARG A 290 -8.08 13.39 -31.56
C ARG A 290 -7.58 12.40 -30.51
N ARG A 291 -7.06 12.87 -29.37
CA ARG A 291 -6.65 11.98 -28.26
C ARG A 291 -7.83 11.18 -27.70
N ARG A 292 -9.03 11.78 -27.63
CA ARG A 292 -10.24 11.04 -27.22
C ARG A 292 -10.62 9.98 -28.25
N MET A 293 -10.58 10.30 -29.55
CA MET A 293 -10.84 9.32 -30.61
C MET A 293 -9.81 8.18 -30.61
N GLU A 294 -8.53 8.47 -30.40
CA GLU A 294 -7.48 7.43 -30.29
C GLU A 294 -7.70 6.52 -29.07
N LYS A 295 -8.14 7.09 -27.94
CA LYS A 295 -8.33 6.33 -26.70
C LYS A 295 -9.66 5.58 -26.63
N TYR A 296 -10.73 6.15 -27.16
CA TYR A 296 -12.10 5.66 -27.00
C TYR A 296 -12.77 5.26 -28.31
N GLY A 297 -12.14 5.47 -29.47
CA GLY A 297 -12.69 5.14 -30.79
C GLY A 297 -13.74 6.14 -31.32
N THR A 298 -14.28 7.02 -30.46
CA THR A 298 -15.29 8.03 -30.81
C THR A 298 -14.95 9.41 -30.26
N GLY A 299 -15.50 10.46 -30.88
CA GLY A 299 -15.32 11.85 -30.46
C GLY A 299 -16.29 12.34 -29.37
N SER A 300 -17.18 11.47 -28.88
CA SER A 300 -18.16 11.76 -27.82
C SER A 300 -17.55 11.65 -26.43
N ASP A 301 -18.29 12.11 -25.42
CA ASP A 301 -17.87 12.07 -24.03
C ASP A 301 -17.65 10.62 -23.54
N ALA A 302 -16.78 10.42 -22.56
CA ALA A 302 -16.44 9.08 -22.04
C ALA A 302 -17.64 8.36 -21.38
N THR A 303 -18.72 9.10 -21.14
CA THR A 303 -19.99 8.66 -20.58
C THR A 303 -20.97 8.13 -21.62
N ASP A 304 -20.76 8.44 -22.91
CA ASP A 304 -21.56 7.90 -24.00
C ASP A 304 -21.09 6.48 -24.29
N LEU A 305 -21.95 5.51 -24.00
CA LEU A 305 -21.75 4.06 -24.20
C LEU A 305 -21.76 3.67 -25.69
N MET A 306 -21.07 4.43 -26.55
CA MET A 306 -21.05 4.29 -28.02
C MET A 306 -22.45 4.18 -28.66
N GLY A 307 -23.48 4.72 -28.00
CA GLY A 307 -24.88 4.59 -28.45
C GLY A 307 -25.51 3.21 -28.22
N LEU A 308 -24.87 2.32 -27.47
CA LEU A 308 -25.43 1.04 -27.03
C LEU A 308 -26.21 1.20 -25.72
N GLN A 309 -27.13 0.26 -25.48
CA GLN A 309 -27.81 0.18 -24.18
C GLN A 309 -26.83 -0.16 -23.06
N PRO A 310 -27.01 0.37 -21.84
CA PRO A 310 -26.09 0.18 -20.71
C PRO A 310 -25.84 -1.28 -20.36
N GLU A 311 -26.89 -2.10 -20.35
CA GLU A 311 -26.78 -3.55 -20.06
C GLU A 311 -25.89 -4.29 -21.06
N LEU A 312 -25.99 -3.91 -22.34
CA LEU A 312 -25.19 -4.52 -23.40
C LEU A 312 -23.73 -4.04 -23.34
N ALA A 313 -23.51 -2.78 -22.99
CA ALA A 313 -22.17 -2.22 -22.81
C ALA A 313 -21.44 -2.87 -21.62
N GLU A 314 -22.12 -3.08 -20.49
CA GLU A 314 -21.56 -3.81 -19.34
C GLU A 314 -21.24 -5.26 -19.70
N ARG A 315 -22.12 -5.95 -20.44
CA ARG A 315 -21.86 -7.31 -20.93
C ARG A 315 -20.69 -7.37 -21.91
N CYS A 316 -20.52 -6.37 -22.77
CA CYS A 316 -19.34 -6.21 -23.64
C CYS A 316 -18.06 -6.00 -22.82
N GLN A 317 -18.09 -5.14 -21.81
CA GLN A 317 -16.92 -4.88 -20.95
C GLN A 317 -16.51 -6.12 -20.17
N LEU A 318 -17.47 -6.87 -19.61
CA LEU A 318 -17.20 -8.10 -18.88
C LEU A 318 -16.66 -9.20 -19.79
N THR A 319 -17.25 -9.39 -20.97
CA THR A 319 -16.73 -10.35 -21.94
C THR A 319 -15.33 -9.98 -22.40
N HIS A 320 -15.07 -8.71 -22.72
CA HIS A 320 -13.74 -8.21 -23.06
C HIS A 320 -12.73 -8.46 -21.93
N ALA A 321 -13.01 -8.02 -20.69
CA ALA A 321 -12.12 -8.20 -19.56
C ALA A 321 -11.81 -9.69 -19.31
N THR A 322 -12.82 -10.55 -19.30
CA THR A 322 -12.60 -11.99 -19.09
C THR A 322 -11.81 -12.64 -20.24
N THR A 323 -12.04 -12.25 -21.50
CA THR A 323 -11.27 -12.77 -22.64
C THR A 323 -9.81 -12.33 -22.60
N VAL A 324 -9.54 -11.08 -22.21
CA VAL A 324 -8.18 -10.54 -22.09
C VAL A 324 -7.41 -11.24 -20.97
N GLU A 325 -8.06 -11.50 -19.83
CA GLU A 325 -7.43 -12.25 -18.73
C GLU A 325 -7.10 -13.69 -19.15
N PHE A 326 -8.01 -14.39 -19.84
CA PHE A 326 -7.70 -15.74 -20.38
C PHE A 326 -6.59 -15.70 -21.42
N LEU A 327 -6.53 -14.66 -22.26
CA LEU A 327 -5.48 -14.49 -23.25
C LEU A 327 -4.13 -14.18 -22.58
N HIS A 328 -4.13 -13.36 -21.52
CA HIS A 328 -2.94 -13.06 -20.74
C HIS A 328 -2.42 -14.32 -20.04
N GLN A 329 -3.29 -15.09 -19.39
CA GLN A 329 -2.95 -16.37 -18.77
C GLN A 329 -2.44 -17.38 -19.81
N PHE A 330 -3.04 -17.40 -21.01
CA PHE A 330 -2.58 -18.24 -22.11
C PHE A 330 -1.17 -17.87 -22.56
N TRP A 331 -0.89 -16.60 -22.85
CA TRP A 331 0.45 -16.19 -23.31
C TRP A 331 1.51 -16.31 -22.23
N THR A 332 1.17 -16.05 -20.96
CA THR A 332 2.10 -16.24 -19.84
C THR A 332 2.41 -17.72 -19.60
N ALA A 333 1.46 -18.63 -19.81
CA ALA A 333 1.69 -20.07 -19.77
C ALA A 333 2.45 -20.57 -21.01
N PHE A 334 2.11 -20.05 -22.19
CA PHE A 334 2.70 -20.49 -23.46
C PHE A 334 4.17 -20.06 -23.58
N LEU A 335 4.51 -18.86 -23.10
CA LEU A 335 5.87 -18.32 -23.15
C LEU A 335 6.73 -18.74 -21.94
N SER A 336 6.18 -19.36 -20.89
CA SER A 336 7.00 -19.76 -19.73
C SER A 336 7.88 -20.98 -20.01
N GLY A 337 7.50 -21.82 -20.98
CA GLY A 337 8.29 -23.00 -21.38
C GLY A 337 8.22 -24.18 -20.39
N ASP A 338 7.35 -24.11 -19.38
CA ASP A 338 7.21 -25.15 -18.35
C ASP A 338 6.30 -26.29 -18.82
N PRO A 339 6.74 -27.57 -18.75
CA PRO A 339 5.95 -28.72 -19.22
C PRO A 339 4.74 -29.02 -18.34
N ASP A 340 4.79 -28.68 -17.04
CA ASP A 340 3.70 -28.94 -16.09
C ASP A 340 2.46 -28.07 -16.36
N ARG A 341 2.66 -26.91 -17.01
CA ARG A 341 1.57 -25.98 -17.39
C ARG A 341 0.88 -26.36 -18.70
N ALA A 342 1.31 -27.44 -19.37
CA ALA A 342 0.70 -27.89 -20.61
C ALA A 342 -0.78 -28.32 -20.44
N ALA A 343 -1.14 -28.89 -19.29
CA ALA A 343 -2.53 -29.22 -18.97
C ALA A 343 -3.39 -27.96 -18.76
N GLU A 344 -2.82 -26.90 -18.17
CA GLU A 344 -3.48 -25.59 -18.02
C GLU A 344 -3.75 -24.95 -19.39
N LEU A 345 -2.80 -25.07 -20.34
CA LEU A 345 -2.97 -24.56 -21.70
C LEU A 345 -4.17 -25.19 -22.41
N GLN A 346 -4.39 -26.50 -22.26
CA GLN A 346 -5.55 -27.16 -22.86
C GLN A 346 -6.87 -26.60 -22.32
N TYR A 347 -6.96 -26.37 -21.01
CA TYR A 347 -8.12 -25.75 -20.37
C TYR A 347 -8.32 -24.28 -20.78
N LEU A 348 -7.23 -23.51 -20.92
CA LEU A 348 -7.26 -22.12 -21.37
C LEU A 348 -7.70 -22.00 -22.82
N VAL A 349 -7.28 -22.93 -23.69
CA VAL A 349 -7.73 -22.98 -25.10
C VAL A 349 -9.23 -23.28 -25.17
N GLU A 350 -9.74 -24.21 -24.37
CA GLU A 350 -11.17 -24.49 -24.31
C GLU A 350 -11.96 -23.28 -23.76
N SER A 351 -11.44 -22.62 -22.73
CA SER A 351 -12.03 -21.39 -22.17
C SER A 351 -12.04 -20.24 -23.18
N LEU A 352 -10.98 -20.10 -23.99
CA LEU A 352 -10.91 -19.13 -25.08
C LEU A 352 -11.93 -19.43 -26.18
N LYS A 353 -12.12 -20.70 -26.57
CA LYS A 353 -13.21 -21.09 -27.51
C LYS A 353 -14.59 -20.73 -26.98
N ARG A 354 -14.87 -21.02 -25.70
CA ARG A 354 -16.13 -20.57 -25.05
C ARG A 354 -16.24 -19.05 -24.97
N SER A 355 -15.12 -18.34 -24.92
CA SER A 355 -15.10 -16.88 -24.94
C SER A 355 -15.46 -16.31 -26.32
N GLU A 356 -15.03 -16.96 -27.40
CA GLU A 356 -15.41 -16.64 -28.78
C GLU A 356 -16.92 -16.82 -29.00
N GLU A 357 -17.50 -17.91 -28.51
CA GLU A 357 -18.95 -18.13 -28.55
C GLU A 357 -19.72 -17.04 -27.78
N ARG A 358 -19.24 -16.63 -26.61
CA ARG A 358 -19.83 -15.53 -25.82
C ARG A 358 -19.75 -14.20 -26.57
N ILE A 359 -18.65 -13.91 -27.25
CA ILE A 359 -18.50 -12.69 -28.08
C ILE A 359 -19.51 -12.71 -29.22
N HIS A 360 -19.66 -13.82 -29.94
CA HIS A 360 -20.65 -13.94 -31.01
C HIS A 360 -22.09 -13.79 -30.51
N ALA A 361 -22.42 -14.33 -29.34
CA ALA A 361 -23.74 -14.15 -28.73
C ALA A 361 -24.01 -12.68 -28.38
N VAL A 362 -23.04 -11.98 -27.77
CA VAL A 362 -23.15 -10.54 -27.47
C VAL A 362 -23.27 -9.71 -28.74
N ALA A 363 -22.49 -10.03 -29.77
CA ALA A 363 -22.56 -9.35 -31.07
C ALA A 363 -23.94 -9.53 -31.73
N GLY A 364 -24.51 -10.73 -31.69
CA GLY A 364 -25.86 -10.99 -32.20
C GLY A 364 -26.95 -10.21 -31.46
N ASP A 365 -26.84 -10.11 -30.13
CA ASP A 365 -27.76 -9.29 -29.31
C ASP A 365 -27.60 -7.79 -29.61
N ALA A 366 -26.37 -7.33 -29.83
CA ALA A 366 -26.08 -5.95 -30.24
C ALA A 366 -26.65 -5.60 -31.61
N GLU A 367 -26.55 -6.51 -32.58
CA GLU A 367 -27.14 -6.31 -33.91
C GLU A 367 -28.68 -6.23 -33.86
N LYS A 368 -29.32 -7.05 -33.03
CA LYS A 368 -30.78 -6.98 -32.81
C LYS A 368 -31.18 -5.65 -32.20
N ALA A 369 -30.49 -5.20 -31.15
CA ALA A 369 -30.73 -3.90 -30.52
C ALA A 369 -30.54 -2.74 -31.52
N ARG A 370 -29.49 -2.81 -32.35
CA ARG A 370 -29.24 -1.84 -33.42
C ARG A 370 -30.36 -1.81 -34.46
N LYS A 371 -30.84 -2.97 -34.93
CA LYS A 371 -31.95 -3.05 -35.89
C LYS A 371 -33.23 -2.43 -35.32
N ALA A 372 -33.57 -2.74 -34.06
CA ALA A 372 -34.73 -2.16 -33.39
C ALA A 372 -34.63 -0.62 -33.27
N LEU A 373 -33.44 -0.09 -32.96
CA LEU A 373 -33.22 1.37 -32.92
C LEU A 373 -33.38 2.02 -34.30
N ILE A 374 -32.87 1.37 -35.36
CA ILE A 374 -33.03 1.87 -36.74
C ILE A 374 -34.51 1.87 -37.12
N GLU A 375 -35.24 0.79 -36.85
CA GLU A 375 -36.68 0.70 -37.13
C GLU A 375 -37.46 1.79 -36.38
N ALA A 376 -37.21 1.99 -35.09
CA ALA A 376 -37.82 3.05 -34.30
C ALA A 376 -37.52 4.45 -34.86
N LYS A 377 -36.27 4.72 -35.26
CA LYS A 377 -35.89 6.00 -35.86
C LYS A 377 -36.51 6.21 -37.23
N THR A 378 -36.59 5.17 -38.06
CA THR A 378 -37.26 5.26 -39.37
C THR A 378 -38.75 5.53 -39.21
N ALA A 379 -39.42 4.90 -38.24
CA ALA A 379 -40.82 5.16 -37.90
C ALA A 379 -41.04 6.59 -37.38
N GLU A 380 -40.13 7.09 -36.52
CA GLU A 380 -40.17 8.48 -36.02
C GLU A 380 -40.03 9.50 -37.18
N ILE A 381 -39.12 9.25 -38.12
CA ILE A 381 -38.92 10.08 -39.30
C ILE A 381 -40.16 10.06 -40.21
N GLN A 382 -40.73 8.87 -40.45
CA GLN A 382 -41.96 8.72 -41.26
C GLN A 382 -43.14 9.44 -40.61
N ALA A 383 -43.31 9.33 -39.29
CA ALA A 383 -44.34 10.05 -38.55
C ALA A 383 -44.15 11.58 -38.60
N LYS A 384 -42.91 12.07 -38.46
CA LYS A 384 -42.58 13.50 -38.63
C LYS A 384 -42.83 13.99 -40.05
N ALA A 385 -42.52 13.19 -41.05
CA ALA A 385 -42.79 13.50 -42.46
C ALA A 385 -44.30 13.56 -42.74
N ALA A 386 -45.08 12.59 -42.24
CA ALA A 386 -46.55 12.59 -42.36
C ALA A 386 -47.18 13.80 -41.65
N ARG A 387 -46.68 14.18 -40.47
CA ARG A 387 -47.14 15.37 -39.73
C ARG A 387 -46.82 16.68 -40.48
N LYS A 388 -45.68 16.77 -41.15
CA LYS A 388 -45.31 17.92 -42.02
C LYS A 388 -46.17 17.99 -43.29
N LEU A 389 -46.59 16.86 -43.83
CA LEU A 389 -47.51 16.82 -44.98
C LEU A 389 -48.94 17.21 -44.58
N SER A 390 -49.38 16.89 -43.36
CA SER A 390 -50.70 17.29 -42.83
C SER A 390 -50.78 18.76 -42.39
N SER A 391 -49.64 19.45 -42.24
CA SER A 391 -49.58 20.87 -41.81
C SER A 391 -49.35 21.84 -42.97
N ARG A 392 -49.34 21.35 -44.21
CA ARG A 392 -49.38 22.14 -45.45
C ARG A 392 -50.73 21.91 -46.11
#